data_AF-A0A194X931-F1
#
_entry.id   AF-A0A194X931-F1
#
_cell.length_a   1.000
_cell.length_b   1.000
_cell.length_c   1.000
_cell.angle_alpha   90.00
_cell.angle_beta   90.00
_cell.angle_gamma   90.00
#
_symmetry.space_group_name_H-M   'P 1'
#
loop_
_entity.id
_entity.type
_entity.pdbx_description
1 polymer ?
#
loop_
_entity_poly.entity_id
_entity_poly.type
_entity_poly.pdbx_seq_one_letter_code
_entity_poly.pdbx_strand_id
1 'polypeptide(L)'
;MDEGQKDASTTSLGRGKGTSSLGNLTFVGLRSADFFLQLYLLRQYPLITSGSSFLGLTPYYAIVASLALITSVRHDFWKLYTSDQKASVSFAITVSAFNTIFNSLNIATSLWSITSNAPAIEQGMFASSSRSLGLGLFILGSFCETFTELQRKAFKDNPNDK
;
A
#
# COMPACT_ATOMS: atom_id res chain seq x y z
N MET A 1 -58.48 -4.45 1.64
CA MET A 1 -57.94 -5.81 1.51
C MET A 1 -57.77 -6.01 0.01
N ASP A 2 -56.60 -5.98 -0.61
CA ASP A 2 -55.23 -6.15 -0.17
C ASP A 2 -54.35 -5.61 -1.32
N GLU A 3 -53.73 -4.45 -1.15
CA GLU A 3 -52.77 -3.85 -2.10
C GLU A 3 -51.85 -2.96 -1.26
N GLY A 4 -50.56 -3.28 -1.20
CA GLY A 4 -49.58 -2.37 -0.61
C GLY A 4 -48.47 -2.96 0.26
N GLN A 5 -47.98 -4.18 -0.04
CA GLN A 5 -46.77 -4.66 0.62
C GLN A 5 -45.81 -5.37 -0.35
N LYS A 6 -45.52 -4.68 -1.46
CA LYS A 6 -44.48 -5.07 -2.43
C LYS A 6 -43.51 -3.91 -2.72
N ASP A 7 -43.19 -3.06 -1.76
CA ASP A 7 -42.16 -2.02 -1.96
C ASP A 7 -41.35 -1.77 -0.68
N ALA A 8 -40.34 -2.62 -0.44
CA ALA A 8 -39.19 -2.24 0.37
C ALA A 8 -37.96 -3.14 0.09
N SER A 9 -37.77 -3.55 -1.16
CA SER A 9 -36.43 -3.91 -1.65
C SER A 9 -35.68 -2.64 -2.01
N THR A 10 -35.58 -1.70 -1.08
CA THR A 10 -34.57 -0.64 -1.14
C THR A 10 -33.26 -1.29 -0.74
N THR A 11 -32.55 -1.78 -1.76
CA THR A 11 -31.08 -1.89 -1.75
C THR A 11 -30.51 -0.55 -1.33
N SER A 12 -30.38 -0.33 -0.03
CA SER A 12 -29.38 0.60 0.48
C SER A 12 -28.04 -0.03 0.09
N LEU A 13 -27.40 0.50 -0.94
CA LEU A 13 -25.95 0.37 -1.14
C LEU A 13 -25.26 1.16 -0.01
N GLY A 14 -25.57 0.76 1.22
CA GLY A 14 -25.25 1.49 2.43
C GLY A 14 -23.77 1.36 2.68
N ARG A 15 -23.06 2.49 2.61
CA ARG A 15 -21.84 2.73 3.40
C ARG A 15 -22.21 2.60 4.88
N GLY A 16 -22.40 1.36 5.32
CA GLY A 16 -22.63 1.03 6.72
C GLY A 16 -21.34 1.23 7.48
N LYS A 17 -21.37 2.07 8.50
CA LYS A 17 -20.31 2.11 9.52
C LYS A 17 -20.25 0.72 10.17
N GLY A 18 -19.05 0.16 10.31
CA GLY A 18 -18.86 -1.11 10.99
C GLY A 18 -17.64 -1.89 10.49
N THR A 19 -17.24 -2.90 11.26
CA THR A 19 -16.12 -3.77 10.94
C THR A 19 -16.63 -5.03 10.22
N SER A 20 -16.01 -5.38 9.09
CA SER A 20 -16.20 -6.66 8.44
C SER A 20 -14.92 -7.47 8.65
N SER A 21 -14.95 -8.44 9.55
CA SER A 21 -13.76 -9.24 9.87
C SER A 21 -13.20 -9.96 8.64
N LEU A 22 -14.09 -10.46 7.77
CA LEU A 22 -13.68 -11.12 6.54
C LEU A 22 -13.08 -10.15 5.52
N GLY A 23 -13.72 -8.99 5.30
CA GLY A 23 -13.19 -7.98 4.37
C GLY A 23 -11.86 -7.38 4.82
N ASN A 24 -11.70 -7.17 6.13
CA ASN A 24 -10.45 -6.68 6.71
C ASN A 24 -9.33 -7.74 6.63
N LEU A 25 -9.64 -9.00 6.94
CA LEU A 25 -8.67 -10.09 6.84
C LEU A 25 -8.25 -10.32 5.39
N THR A 26 -9.17 -10.31 4.43
CA THR A 26 -8.83 -10.40 3.00
C THR A 26 -7.97 -9.22 2.57
N PHE A 27 -8.28 -7.99 3.00
CA PHE A 27 -7.49 -6.82 2.65
C PHE A 27 -6.07 -6.90 3.19
N VAL A 28 -5.91 -7.13 4.49
CA VAL A 28 -4.59 -7.18 5.16
C VAL A 28 -3.79 -8.38 4.66
N GLY A 29 -4.44 -9.54 4.51
CA GLY A 29 -3.80 -10.76 4.02
C GLY A 29 -3.29 -10.61 2.60
N LEU A 30 -4.12 -10.11 1.69
CA LEU A 30 -3.72 -9.85 0.31
C LEU A 30 -2.62 -8.80 0.23
N ARG A 31 -2.69 -7.74 1.04
CA ARG A 31 -1.70 -6.66 0.99
C ARG A 31 -0.35 -7.07 1.57
N SER A 32 -0.35 -7.85 2.64
CA SER A 32 0.85 -8.48 3.18
C SER A 32 1.46 -9.46 2.17
N ALA A 33 0.64 -10.32 1.55
CA ALA A 33 1.11 -11.27 0.53
C ALA A 33 1.74 -10.57 -0.67
N ASP A 34 1.18 -9.44 -1.12
CA ASP A 34 1.71 -8.61 -2.21
C ASP A 34 3.15 -8.14 -1.94
N PHE A 35 3.45 -7.70 -0.72
CA PHE A 35 4.81 -7.33 -0.33
C PHE A 35 5.79 -8.52 -0.41
N PHE A 36 5.40 -9.69 0.13
CA PHE A 36 6.25 -10.87 0.06
C PHE A 36 6.48 -11.34 -1.38
N LEU A 37 5.45 -11.26 -2.22
CA LEU A 37 5.56 -11.56 -3.64
C LEU A 37 6.54 -10.61 -4.33
N GLN A 38 6.51 -9.31 -4.01
CA GLN A 38 7.47 -8.34 -4.56
C GLN A 38 8.90 -8.60 -4.09
N LEU A 39 9.10 -8.92 -2.81
CA LEU A 39 10.41 -9.25 -2.28
C LEU A 39 10.97 -10.53 -2.94
N TYR A 40 10.11 -11.51 -3.18
CA TYR A 40 10.45 -12.73 -3.90
C TYR A 40 10.86 -12.43 -5.35
N LEU A 41 10.06 -11.64 -6.08
CA LEU A 41 10.37 -11.24 -7.46
C LEU A 41 11.71 -10.50 -7.56
N LEU A 42 11.98 -9.56 -6.64
CA LEU A 42 13.25 -8.81 -6.62
C LEU A 42 14.48 -9.71 -6.38
N ARG A 43 14.33 -10.79 -5.61
CA ARG A 43 15.42 -11.75 -5.33
C ARG A 43 15.70 -12.70 -6.48
N GLN A 44 14.72 -12.92 -7.37
CA GLN A 44 14.86 -13.86 -8.49
C GLN A 44 15.83 -13.34 -9.57
N TYR A 45 16.10 -12.03 -9.63
CA TYR A 45 16.98 -11.44 -10.63
C TYR A 45 18.43 -11.32 -10.10
N PRO A 46 19.40 -12.08 -10.65
CA PRO A 46 20.76 -12.17 -10.11
C PRO A 46 21.55 -10.84 -10.15
N LEU A 47 21.20 -9.94 -11.06
CA LEU A 47 21.79 -8.58 -11.14
C LEU A 47 21.45 -7.72 -9.90
N ILE A 48 20.45 -8.11 -9.10
CA ILE A 48 19.97 -7.40 -7.91
C ILE A 48 20.64 -7.89 -6.61
N THR A 49 21.20 -9.11 -6.61
CA THR A 49 21.75 -9.76 -5.40
C THR A 49 23.28 -9.76 -5.35
N SER A 50 23.96 -9.30 -6.41
CA SER A 50 25.41 -9.46 -6.61
C SER A 50 26.30 -8.47 -5.84
N GLY A 51 25.76 -7.67 -4.92
CA GLY A 51 26.50 -6.65 -4.14
C GLY A 51 25.89 -6.40 -2.76
N SER A 52 25.65 -7.47 -2.01
CA SER A 52 24.75 -7.53 -0.85
C SER A 52 24.90 -6.38 0.16
N SER A 53 23.81 -5.64 0.33
CA SER A 53 23.49 -4.78 1.47
C SER A 53 22.11 -5.17 2.04
N PHE A 54 21.54 -4.35 2.93
CA PHE A 54 20.26 -4.54 3.65
C PHE A 54 19.20 -5.36 2.86
N LEU A 55 18.61 -6.39 3.51
CA LEU A 55 17.67 -7.39 2.96
C LEU A 55 18.20 -8.39 1.92
N GLY A 56 19.51 -8.34 1.61
CA GLY A 56 20.13 -9.18 0.59
C GLY A 56 19.99 -8.64 -0.84
N LEU A 57 19.69 -7.33 -0.96
CA LEU A 57 19.56 -6.63 -2.23
C LEU A 57 20.62 -5.53 -2.35
N THR A 58 20.95 -5.16 -3.58
CA THR A 58 21.71 -3.94 -3.90
C THR A 58 21.04 -2.71 -3.29
N PRO A 59 21.80 -1.69 -2.81
CA PRO A 59 21.27 -0.48 -2.17
C PRO A 59 20.08 0.22 -2.86
N TYR A 60 20.08 0.32 -4.19
CA TYR A 60 18.97 0.90 -4.93
C TYR A 60 17.67 0.10 -4.77
N TYR A 61 17.74 -1.22 -4.88
CA TYR A 61 16.58 -2.10 -4.74
C TYR A 61 16.13 -2.27 -3.30
N ALA A 62 17.05 -2.11 -2.34
CA ALA A 62 16.68 -2.02 -0.94
C ALA A 62 15.77 -0.80 -0.67
N ILE A 63 15.96 0.32 -1.37
CA ILE A 63 15.05 1.48 -1.31
C ILE A 63 13.71 1.14 -1.94
N VAL A 64 13.68 0.53 -3.12
CA VAL A 64 12.42 0.14 -3.77
C VAL A 64 11.61 -0.83 -2.88
N ALA A 65 12.29 -1.81 -2.28
CA ALA A 65 11.68 -2.75 -1.33
C ALA A 65 11.19 -2.05 -0.05
N SER A 66 11.92 -1.05 0.46
CA SER A 66 11.48 -0.31 1.65
C SER A 66 10.29 0.59 1.37
N LEU A 67 10.20 1.21 0.18
CA LEU A 67 9.02 1.95 -0.27
C LEU A 67 7.79 1.03 -0.34
N ALA A 68 7.94 -0.16 -0.93
CA ALA A 68 6.88 -1.17 -0.95
C ALA A 68 6.43 -1.59 0.45
N LEU A 69 7.38 -1.80 1.38
CA LEU A 69 7.08 -2.14 2.76
C LEU A 69 6.32 -1.02 3.48
N ILE A 70 6.80 0.23 3.38
CA ILE A 70 6.18 1.39 4.04
C ILE A 70 4.75 1.58 3.53
N THR A 71 4.52 1.51 2.21
CA THR A 71 3.16 1.61 1.67
C THR A 71 2.25 0.48 2.15
N SER A 72 2.75 -0.76 2.20
CA SER A 72 1.98 -1.91 2.69
C SER A 72 1.53 -1.71 4.13
N VAL A 73 2.48 -1.40 5.03
CA VAL A 73 2.20 -1.16 6.45
C VAL A 73 1.21 -0.02 6.62
N ARG A 74 1.37 1.06 5.86
CA ARG A 74 0.47 2.21 5.89
C ARG A 74 -0.95 1.84 5.45
N HIS A 75 -1.11 1.07 4.38
CA HIS A 75 -2.44 0.61 3.92
C HIS A 75 -3.12 -0.28 4.95
N ASP A 76 -2.37 -1.20 5.57
CA ASP A 76 -2.88 -2.07 6.63
C ASP A 76 -3.28 -1.26 7.87
N PHE A 77 -2.45 -0.30 8.28
CA PHE A 77 -2.74 0.64 9.37
C PHE A 77 -4.02 1.44 9.09
N TRP A 78 -4.14 2.02 7.89
CA TRP A 78 -5.34 2.77 7.51
C TRP A 78 -6.60 1.90 7.57
N LYS A 79 -6.52 0.66 7.08
CA LYS A 79 -7.67 -0.24 7.08
C LYS A 79 -8.08 -0.69 8.47
N LEU A 80 -7.12 -0.96 9.36
CA LEU A 80 -7.38 -1.45 10.71
C LEU A 80 -7.76 -0.34 11.69
N TYR A 81 -7.14 0.83 11.60
CA TYR A 81 -7.26 1.86 12.62
C TYR A 81 -8.10 3.06 12.18
N THR A 82 -8.04 3.45 10.92
CA THR A 82 -8.69 4.68 10.42
C THR A 82 -10.02 4.40 9.71
N SER A 83 -10.18 3.24 9.08
CA SER A 83 -11.32 2.92 8.23
C SER A 83 -12.52 2.42 9.04
N ASP A 84 -13.52 3.28 9.26
CA ASP A 84 -14.79 2.88 9.90
C ASP A 84 -15.80 2.26 8.91
N GLN A 85 -15.39 2.06 7.66
CA GLN A 85 -16.24 1.52 6.60
C GLN A 85 -16.03 0.01 6.46
N LYS A 86 -17.15 -0.71 6.33
CA LYS A 86 -17.15 -2.13 5.96
C LYS A 86 -16.45 -2.28 4.60
N ALA A 87 -15.25 -2.88 4.59
CA ALA A 87 -14.62 -3.28 3.33
C ALA A 87 -15.41 -4.46 2.76
N SER A 88 -15.89 -4.31 1.52
CA SER A 88 -16.35 -5.46 0.75
C SER A 88 -15.14 -6.29 0.30
N VAL A 89 -15.31 -7.60 0.20
CA VAL A 89 -14.27 -8.51 -0.28
C VAL A 89 -13.84 -8.14 -1.70
N SER A 90 -14.79 -7.73 -2.56
CA SER A 90 -14.51 -7.27 -3.92
C SER A 90 -13.61 -6.02 -3.96
N PHE A 91 -13.82 -5.06 -3.05
CA PHE A 91 -12.95 -3.90 -2.93
C PHE A 91 -11.52 -4.29 -2.54
N ALA A 92 -11.38 -5.20 -1.57
CA ALA A 92 -10.07 -5.70 -1.15
C ALA A 92 -9.30 -6.39 -2.29
N ILE A 93 -9.98 -7.25 -3.05
CA ILE A 93 -9.39 -7.94 -4.21
C ILE A 93 -8.96 -6.93 -5.27
N THR A 94 -9.80 -5.96 -5.59
CA THR A 94 -9.51 -4.95 -6.62
C THR A 94 -8.28 -4.11 -6.25
N VAL A 95 -8.21 -3.63 -5.01
CA VAL A 95 -7.07 -2.84 -4.52
C VAL A 95 -5.80 -3.67 -4.50
N SER A 96 -5.88 -4.95 -4.12
CA SER A 96 -4.71 -5.85 -4.17
C SER A 96 -4.24 -6.08 -5.59
N ALA A 97 -5.13 -6.42 -6.52
CA ALA A 97 -4.76 -6.68 -7.91
C ALA A 97 -4.13 -5.44 -8.56
N PHE A 98 -4.69 -4.26 -8.30
CA PHE A 98 -4.11 -2.99 -8.73
C PHE A 98 -2.69 -2.82 -8.19
N ASN A 99 -2.48 -2.97 -6.88
CA ASN A 99 -1.14 -2.86 -6.28
C ASN A 99 -0.15 -3.87 -6.88
N THR A 100 -0.55 -5.13 -7.04
CA THR A 100 0.32 -6.16 -7.62
C THR A 100 0.76 -5.80 -9.03
N ILE A 101 -0.14 -5.29 -9.88
CA ILE A 101 0.20 -4.87 -11.24
C ILE A 101 1.20 -3.70 -11.21
N PHE A 102 0.90 -2.63 -10.48
CA PHE A 102 1.74 -1.43 -10.48
C PHE A 102 3.08 -1.64 -9.78
N ASN A 103 3.13 -2.43 -8.71
CA ASN A 103 4.39 -2.78 -8.06
C ASN A 103 5.24 -3.70 -8.96
N SER A 104 4.63 -4.62 -9.71
CA SER A 104 5.35 -5.41 -10.71
C SER A 104 5.90 -4.52 -11.84
N LEU A 105 5.13 -3.54 -12.31
CA LEU A 105 5.61 -2.56 -13.28
C LEU A 105 6.76 -1.71 -12.72
N ASN A 106 6.69 -1.29 -11.46
CA ASN A 106 7.78 -0.57 -10.80
C ASN A 106 9.07 -1.40 -10.74
N ILE A 107 8.98 -2.71 -10.49
CA ILE A 107 10.13 -3.63 -10.54
C ILE A 107 10.65 -3.75 -11.97
N ALA A 108 9.77 -3.92 -12.96
CA ALA A 108 10.14 -4.05 -14.36
C ALA A 108 10.84 -2.79 -14.91
N THR A 109 10.34 -1.60 -14.59
CA THR A 109 10.98 -0.33 -14.99
C THR A 109 12.30 -0.11 -14.27
N SER A 110 12.41 -0.52 -13.00
CA SER A 110 13.67 -0.49 -12.24
C SER A 110 14.74 -1.41 -12.86
N LEU A 111 14.35 -2.61 -13.28
CA LEU A 111 15.22 -3.54 -14.01
C LEU A 111 15.60 -3.00 -15.39
N TRP A 112 14.64 -2.41 -16.12
CA TRP A 112 14.92 -1.81 -17.42
C TRP A 112 15.85 -0.59 -17.31
N SER A 113 15.79 0.12 -16.18
CA SER A 113 16.78 1.15 -15.85
C SER A 113 18.20 0.56 -15.84
N ILE A 114 18.44 -0.57 -15.17
CA ILE A 114 19.76 -1.24 -15.21
C ILE A 114 20.24 -1.50 -16.64
N THR A 115 19.36 -2.01 -17.50
CA THR A 115 19.75 -2.34 -18.88
C THR A 115 19.86 -1.12 -19.78
N SER A 116 19.38 0.04 -19.35
CA SER A 116 19.34 1.30 -20.11
C SER A 116 20.12 2.41 -19.39
N ASN A 117 21.45 2.38 -19.48
CA ASN A 117 22.37 3.48 -19.06
C ASN A 117 21.96 4.24 -17.78
N ALA A 118 21.48 3.53 -16.76
CA ALA A 118 21.02 4.13 -15.52
C ALA A 118 22.14 4.29 -14.48
N PRO A 119 21.94 5.10 -13.43
CA PRO A 119 22.96 5.40 -12.43
C PRO A 119 23.58 4.14 -11.83
N ALA A 120 24.90 4.15 -11.67
CA ALA A 120 25.67 2.98 -11.27
C ALA A 120 25.13 2.33 -9.97
N ILE A 121 24.83 1.03 -10.08
CA ILE A 121 24.26 0.12 -9.09
C ILE A 121 25.05 0.10 -7.77
N GLU A 122 26.34 0.42 -7.80
CA GLU A 122 27.27 0.32 -6.68
C GLU A 122 27.30 1.54 -5.74
N GLN A 123 26.58 2.60 -6.09
CA GLN A 123 26.54 3.81 -5.27
C GLN A 123 25.54 3.62 -4.12
N GLY A 124 26.03 3.65 -2.87
CA GLY A 124 25.27 3.41 -1.64
C GLY A 124 23.91 4.13 -1.56
N MET A 125 23.04 3.71 -0.62
CA MET A 125 21.62 4.12 -0.57
C MET A 125 21.41 5.64 -0.71
N PHE A 126 22.30 6.44 -0.10
CA PHE A 126 22.21 7.90 -0.07
C PHE A 126 23.20 8.62 -0.99
N ALA A 127 23.89 7.90 -1.88
CA ALA A 127 24.97 8.44 -2.71
C ALA A 127 24.49 9.39 -3.81
N SER A 128 23.17 9.46 -4.07
CA SER A 128 22.59 10.39 -5.02
C SER A 128 21.61 11.33 -4.31
N SER A 129 21.85 12.64 -4.45
CA SER A 129 21.00 13.67 -3.83
C SER A 129 19.54 13.56 -4.26
N SER A 130 19.27 13.19 -5.52
CA SER A 130 17.90 13.01 -6.01
C SER A 130 17.19 11.82 -5.36
N ARG A 131 17.89 10.69 -5.16
CA ARG A 131 17.34 9.50 -4.47
C ARG A 131 17.01 9.82 -3.01
N SER A 132 17.93 10.48 -2.31
CA SER A 132 17.75 10.88 -0.91
C SER A 132 16.60 11.87 -0.74
N LEU A 133 16.48 12.86 -1.63
CA LEU A 133 15.36 13.81 -1.65
C LEU A 133 14.03 13.11 -1.93
N GLY A 134 13.99 12.21 -2.92
CA GLY A 134 12.79 11.45 -3.25
C GLY A 134 12.30 10.58 -2.08
N LEU A 135 13.22 9.88 -1.41
CA LEU A 135 12.91 9.10 -0.20
C LEU A 135 12.41 9.98 0.94
N GLY A 136 13.08 11.12 1.18
CA GLY A 136 12.68 12.08 2.21
C GLY A 136 11.28 12.64 1.99
N LEU A 137 10.98 13.09 0.77
CA LEU A 137 9.66 13.59 0.39
C LEU A 137 8.59 12.50 0.50
N PHE A 138 8.90 11.26 0.12
CA PHE A 138 7.97 10.14 0.23
C PHE A 138 7.60 9.84 1.70
N ILE A 139 8.60 9.79 2.59
CA ILE A 139 8.37 9.54 4.02
C ILE A 139 7.54 10.68 4.62
N LEU A 140 7.93 11.93 4.34
CA LEU A 140 7.24 13.12 4.85
C LEU A 140 5.78 13.17 4.37
N GLY A 141 5.54 12.91 3.07
CA GLY A 141 4.21 12.84 2.50
C GLY A 141 3.36 11.75 3.14
N SER A 142 3.91 10.54 3.28
CA SER A 142 3.22 9.40 3.90
C SER A 142 2.85 9.68 5.37
N PHE A 143 3.73 10.36 6.10
CA PHE A 143 3.48 10.75 7.48
C PHE A 143 2.40 11.85 7.57
N CYS A 144 2.52 12.90 6.76
CA CYS A 144 1.55 14.00 6.74
C CYS A 144 0.12 13.51 6.43
N GLU A 145 -0.01 12.61 5.44
CA GLU A 145 -1.28 11.98 5.10
C GLU A 145 -1.85 11.17 6.28
N THR A 146 -1.01 10.40 6.98
CA THR A 146 -1.45 9.60 8.13
C THR A 146 -1.86 10.49 9.30
N PHE A 147 -1.10 11.55 9.56
CA PHE A 147 -1.38 12.51 10.64
C PHE A 147 -2.71 13.25 10.41
N THR A 148 -2.93 13.75 9.19
CA THR A 148 -4.17 14.46 8.84
C THR A 148 -5.40 13.54 8.91
N GLU A 149 -5.27 12.28 8.51
CA GLU A 149 -6.35 11.29 8.63
C GLU A 149 -6.67 10.95 10.10
N LEU A 150 -5.65 10.82 10.96
CA LEU A 150 -5.86 10.63 12.40
C LEU A 150 -6.56 11.83 13.04
N GLN A 151 -6.16 13.04 12.67
CA GLN A 151 -6.82 14.27 13.12
C GLN A 151 -8.29 14.29 12.67
N ARG A 152 -8.55 14.00 11.39
CA ARG A 152 -9.91 13.92 10.83
C ARG A 152 -10.77 12.89 11.56
N LYS A 153 -10.18 11.76 11.96
CA LYS A 153 -10.89 10.72 12.72
C LYS A 153 -11.20 11.20 14.14
N ALA A 154 -10.21 11.73 14.86
CA ALA A 154 -10.38 12.23 16.22
C ALA A 154 -11.46 13.32 16.32
N PHE A 155 -11.52 14.23 15.35
CA PHE A 155 -12.58 15.24 15.27
C PHE A 155 -13.98 14.61 15.09
N LYS A 156 -14.11 13.61 14.20
CA LYS A 156 -15.40 12.96 13.92
C LYS A 156 -15.88 12.02 15.02
N ASP A 157 -14.95 11.49 15.82
CA ASP A 157 -15.26 10.60 16.93
C ASP A 157 -15.61 11.37 18.22
N ASN A 158 -15.35 12.67 18.28
CA ASN A 158 -15.69 13.52 19.41
C ASN A 158 -17.22 13.75 19.47
N PRO A 159 -17.92 13.30 20.52
CA PRO A 159 -19.37 13.46 20.64
C PRO A 159 -19.82 14.92 20.83
N ASN A 160 -18.89 15.81 21.19
CA ASN A 160 -19.14 17.23 21.42
C ASN A 160 -19.09 18.08 20.13
N ASP A 161 -18.63 17.53 19.00
CA ASP A 161 -18.52 18.22 17.70
C ASP A 161 -19.71 17.90 16.75
N LYS A 162 -20.87 17.55 17.31
CA LYS A 162 -22.12 17.32 16.57
C LYS A 162 -23.00 18.56 16.49
#